data_AF-A0A6B3HM55-F1
#
_entry.id   AF-A0A6B3HM55-F1
#
_cell.length_a   1.000
_cell.length_b   1.000
_cell.length_c   1.000
_cell.angle_alpha   90.00
_cell.angle_beta   90.00
_cell.angle_gamma   90.00
#
_symmetry.space_group_name_H-M   'P 1'
#
loop_
_entity.id
_entity.type
_entity.pdbx_description
1 polymer ?
#
loop_
_entity_poly.entity_id
_entity_poly.type
_entity_poly.pdbx_seq_one_letter_code
_entity_poly.pdbx_strand_id
1 'polypeptide(L)'
;LVREAVPALLAADRPGAARAAYGRLHPATRDRGRFRLLEAHVLLAEGEREAAAAVFTDGFEVADLREGDEVLSETWSRLSDEPLPAAYDFRMRPEANG
;
A
#
# COMPACT_ATOMS: atom_id res chain seq x y z
N LEU A 1 14.19 -7.91 5.74
CA LEU A 1 13.42 -8.53 4.62
C LEU A 1 12.92 -7.45 3.64
N VAL A 2 12.35 -7.78 2.46
CA VAL A 2 11.83 -6.78 1.50
C VAL A 2 10.89 -5.75 2.14
N ARG A 3 10.12 -6.17 3.16
CA ARG A 3 9.26 -5.31 3.98
C ARG A 3 9.97 -4.17 4.71
N GLU A 4 11.26 -4.33 5.02
CA GLU A 4 12.08 -3.30 5.67
C GLU A 4 12.97 -2.59 4.63
N ALA A 5 13.45 -3.35 3.65
CA ALA A 5 14.34 -2.83 2.61
C ALA A 5 13.63 -1.82 1.70
N VAL A 6 12.39 -2.07 1.30
CA VAL A 6 11.64 -1.15 0.43
C VAL A 6 11.42 0.20 1.13
N PRO A 7 10.85 0.28 2.35
CA PRO A 7 10.72 1.56 3.05
C PRO A 7 12.06 2.28 3.25
N ALA A 8 13.12 1.55 3.61
CA ALA A 8 14.46 2.14 3.79
C ALA A 8 15.03 2.71 2.48
N LEU A 9 14.81 2.04 1.35
CA LEU A 9 15.26 2.51 0.04
C LEU A 9 14.45 3.72 -0.44
N LEU A 10 13.14 3.74 -0.17
CA LEU A 10 12.29 4.90 -0.48
C LEU A 10 12.66 6.11 0.37
N ALA A 11 12.92 5.92 1.67
CA ALA A 11 13.40 6.98 2.56
C ALA A 11 14.77 7.55 2.14
N ALA A 12 15.56 6.77 1.43
CA ALA A 12 16.85 7.19 0.85
C ALA A 12 16.72 7.77 -0.57
N ASP A 13 15.51 8.05 -1.06
CA ASP A 13 15.21 8.54 -2.41
C ASP A 13 15.77 7.62 -3.52
N ARG A 14 15.60 6.30 -3.34
CA ARG A 14 16.06 5.28 -4.28
C ARG A 14 14.92 4.42 -4.83
N PRO A 15 13.96 5.00 -5.57
CA PRO A 15 12.78 4.29 -6.06
C PRO A 15 13.12 3.10 -6.96
N GLY A 16 14.07 3.24 -7.90
CA GLY A 16 14.45 2.12 -8.79
C GLY A 16 15.06 0.91 -8.04
N ALA A 17 15.76 1.15 -6.93
CA ALA A 17 16.27 0.07 -6.09
C ALA A 17 15.16 -0.61 -5.28
N ALA A 18 14.19 0.18 -4.80
CA ALA A 18 12.99 -0.34 -4.16
C ALA A 18 12.17 -1.19 -5.13
N ARG A 19 12.00 -0.73 -6.38
CA ARG A 19 11.34 -1.46 -7.48
C ARG A 19 12.04 -2.79 -7.77
N ALA A 20 13.37 -2.78 -7.88
CA ALA A 20 14.15 -4.01 -8.07
C ALA A 20 13.99 -4.98 -6.89
N ALA A 21 14.00 -4.47 -5.64
CA ALA A 21 13.81 -5.30 -4.46
C ALA A 21 12.41 -5.93 -4.41
N TYR A 22 11.38 -5.14 -4.73
CA TYR A 22 10.00 -5.58 -4.85
C TYR A 22 9.83 -6.62 -5.97
N GLY A 23 10.44 -6.37 -7.13
CA GLY A 23 10.42 -7.23 -8.31
C GLY A 23 11.06 -8.61 -8.12
N ARG A 24 11.76 -8.85 -7.01
CA ARG A 24 12.28 -10.18 -6.64
C ARG A 24 11.31 -11.02 -5.82
N LEU A 25 10.21 -10.45 -5.34
CA LEU A 25 9.19 -11.19 -4.61
C LEU A 25 8.50 -12.19 -5.55
N HIS A 26 8.21 -13.38 -5.03
CA HIS A 26 7.35 -14.36 -5.71
C HIS A 26 5.93 -13.78 -5.90
N PRO A 27 5.23 -14.06 -7.02
CA PRO A 27 3.87 -13.55 -7.27
C PRO A 27 2.91 -13.76 -6.10
N ALA A 28 2.82 -14.98 -5.56
CA ALA A 28 1.98 -15.29 -4.40
C ALA A 28 2.33 -14.51 -3.11
N THR A 29 3.53 -13.93 -3.02
CA THR A 29 3.89 -13.02 -1.91
C THR A 29 3.39 -11.61 -2.18
N ARG A 30 3.42 -11.17 -3.45
CA ARG A 30 2.91 -9.85 -3.88
C ARG A 30 1.41 -9.73 -3.72
N ASP A 31 0.67 -10.82 -3.92
CA ASP A 31 -0.80 -10.84 -3.80
C ASP A 31 -1.30 -10.61 -2.36
N ARG A 32 -0.42 -10.71 -1.35
CA ARG A 32 -0.79 -10.45 0.04
C ARG A 32 -0.89 -8.94 0.27
N GLY A 33 -1.93 -8.46 0.95
CA GLY A 33 -2.23 -7.02 1.02
C GLY A 33 -1.10 -6.12 1.53
N ARG A 34 -0.31 -6.57 2.50
CA ARG A 34 0.87 -5.81 2.98
C ARG A 34 1.94 -5.58 1.91
N PHE A 35 2.04 -6.46 0.91
CA PHE A 35 2.97 -6.32 -0.21
C PHE A 35 2.32 -5.56 -1.37
N ARG A 36 0.99 -5.61 -1.54
CA ARG A 36 0.27 -4.69 -2.43
C ARG A 36 0.43 -3.24 -1.97
N LEU A 37 0.35 -2.97 -0.67
CA LEU A 37 0.63 -1.62 -0.15
C LEU A 37 2.07 -1.15 -0.44
N LEU A 38 3.06 -2.03 -0.32
CA LEU A 38 4.44 -1.71 -0.70
C LEU A 38 4.59 -1.42 -2.21
N GLU A 39 3.77 -2.04 -3.05
CA GLU A 39 3.72 -1.75 -4.49
C GLU A 39 3.26 -0.31 -4.74
N ALA A 40 2.18 0.11 -4.09
CA ALA A 40 1.66 1.48 -4.19
C ALA A 40 2.70 2.51 -3.74
N HIS A 41 3.47 2.24 -2.68
CA HIS A 41 4.55 3.13 -2.23
C HIS A 41 5.69 3.24 -3.24
N VAL A 42 6.08 2.13 -3.88
CA VAL A 42 7.10 2.13 -4.93
C VAL A 42 6.62 2.93 -6.13
N LEU A 43 5.40 2.67 -6.61
CA LEU A 43 4.80 3.38 -7.74
C LEU A 43 4.68 4.88 -7.48
N LEU A 44 4.23 5.27 -6.28
CA LEU A 44 4.17 6.67 -5.87
C LEU A 44 5.54 7.35 -5.90
N ALA A 45 6.58 6.68 -5.41
CA ALA A 45 7.95 7.21 -5.44
C ALA A 45 8.56 7.26 -6.85
N GLU A 46 8.06 6.43 -7.79
CA GLU A 46 8.40 6.51 -9.21
C GLU A 46 7.59 7.59 -9.96
N GLY A 47 6.62 8.23 -9.30
CA GLY A 47 5.74 9.24 -9.91
C GLY A 47 4.50 8.66 -10.61
N GLU A 48 4.32 7.35 -10.57
CA GLU A 48 3.25 6.59 -11.22
C GLU A 48 1.96 6.61 -10.38
N ARG A 49 1.40 7.81 -10.19
CA ARG A 49 0.24 8.03 -9.28
C ARG A 49 -0.99 7.24 -9.67
N GLU A 50 -1.33 7.19 -10.96
CA GLU A 50 -2.50 6.44 -11.45
C GLU A 50 -2.35 4.94 -11.18
N ALA A 51 -1.17 4.38 -11.45
CA ALA A 51 -0.88 2.98 -11.16
C ALA A 51 -0.90 2.70 -9.64
N ALA A 52 -0.38 3.61 -8.83
CA ALA A 52 -0.42 3.48 -7.38
C ALA A 52 -1.86 3.51 -6.84
N ALA A 53 -2.73 4.36 -7.40
CA ALA A 53 -4.15 4.40 -7.07
C ALA A 53 -4.87 3.11 -7.50
N ALA A 54 -4.52 2.56 -8.66
CA ALA A 54 -5.10 1.31 -9.18
C ALA A 54 -4.92 0.12 -8.21
N VAL A 55 -3.80 0.09 -7.47
CA VAL A 55 -3.56 -0.94 -6.44
C VAL A 55 -4.66 -0.95 -5.38
N PHE A 56 -5.20 0.21 -5.00
CA PHE A 56 -6.30 0.30 -4.05
C PHE A 56 -7.62 -0.12 -4.69
N THR A 57 -7.91 0.37 -5.90
CA THR A 57 -9.17 0.05 -6.59
C THR A 57 -9.31 -1.42 -6.97
N ASP A 58 -8.19 -2.09 -7.28
CA ASP A 58 -8.16 -3.53 -7.60
C ASP A 58 -8.52 -4.43 -6.41
N GLY A 59 -8.42 -3.93 -5.18
CA GLY A 59 -8.67 -4.74 -3.99
C GLY A 59 -7.44 -5.50 -3.48
N PHE A 60 -7.22 -5.54 -2.16
CA PHE A 60 -6.32 -6.50 -1.51
C PHE A 60 -6.70 -6.78 -0.05
N GLU A 61 -6.48 -8.01 0.41
CA GLU A 61 -6.76 -8.39 1.80
C GLU A 61 -5.70 -7.84 2.76
N VAL A 62 -6.11 -6.89 3.61
CA VAL A 62 -5.23 -6.34 4.65
C VAL A 62 -5.38 -7.19 5.92
N ALA A 63 -4.54 -8.22 6.04
CA ALA A 63 -4.49 -9.02 7.26
C ALA A 63 -3.86 -8.23 8.42
N ASP A 64 -4.66 -8.08 9.47
CA ASP A 64 -4.52 -7.33 10.74
C ASP A 64 -4.62 -5.80 10.67
N LEU A 65 -5.84 -5.30 10.93
CA LEU A 65 -6.23 -3.91 10.80
C LEU A 65 -6.59 -3.29 12.15
N ARG A 66 -5.60 -2.59 12.71
CA ARG A 66 -5.79 -1.34 13.45
C ARG A 66 -4.66 -0.35 13.10
N GLU A 67 -3.44 -0.88 12.96
CA GLU A 67 -2.26 -0.13 12.49
C GLU A 67 -2.25 0.11 10.97
N GLY A 68 -2.92 -0.75 10.19
CA GLY A 68 -3.00 -0.62 8.73
C GLY A 68 -3.93 0.49 8.23
N ASP A 69 -4.95 0.89 9.00
CA ASP A 69 -5.94 1.90 8.60
C ASP A 69 -5.32 3.30 8.44
N GLU A 70 -4.45 3.71 9.38
CA GLU A 70 -3.74 4.99 9.32
C GLU A 70 -2.80 5.05 8.11
N VAL A 71 -2.03 3.99 7.88
CA VAL A 71 -1.09 3.93 6.75
C VAL A 71 -1.82 3.93 5.41
N LEU A 72 -2.96 3.24 5.30
CA LEU A 72 -3.79 3.23 4.08
C LEU A 72 -4.37 4.61 3.80
N SER A 73 -4.92 5.27 4.82
CA SER A 73 -5.48 6.63 4.72
C SER A 73 -4.41 7.64 4.32
N GLU A 74 -3.23 7.63 4.97
CA GLU A 74 -2.11 8.51 4.62
C GLU A 74 -1.66 8.28 3.18
N THR A 75 -1.50 7.01 2.77
CA THR A 75 -1.06 6.68 1.41
C THR A 75 -2.08 7.15 0.37
N TRP A 76 -3.36 6.92 0.60
CA TRP A 76 -4.42 7.32 -0.34
C TRP A 76 -4.52 8.84 -0.49
N SER A 77 -4.42 9.60 0.61
CA SER A 77 -4.42 11.08 0.54
C SER A 77 -3.25 11.68 -0.26
N ARG A 78 -2.15 10.94 -0.46
CA ARG A 78 -1.05 11.34 -1.33
C ARG A 78 -1.30 11.00 -2.81
N LEU A 79 -2.20 10.07 -3.07
CA LEU A 79 -2.51 9.53 -4.39
C LEU A 79 -3.76 10.17 -5.01
N SER A 80 -4.73 10.52 -4.18
CA SER A 80 -6.05 10.98 -4.60
C SER A 80 -6.63 11.98 -3.59
N ASP A 81 -7.46 12.88 -4.11
CA ASP A 81 -8.29 13.79 -3.30
C ASP A 81 -9.64 13.16 -2.92
N GLU A 82 -9.94 11.96 -3.40
CA GLU A 82 -11.17 11.22 -3.10
C GLU A 82 -11.13 10.56 -1.72
N PRO A 83 -12.30 10.26 -1.10
CA PRO A 83 -12.33 9.46 0.11
C PRO A 83 -11.72 8.08 -0.13
N LEU A 84 -11.07 7.53 0.90
CA LEU A 84 -10.53 6.16 0.87
C LEU A 84 -11.67 5.17 0.53
N PRO A 85 -11.45 4.20 -0.38
CA PRO A 85 -12.50 3.24 -0.71
C PRO A 85 -13.02 2.53 0.54
N ALA A 86 -14.34 2.34 0.63
CA ALA A 86 -15.03 1.81 1.82
C ALA A 86 -14.52 0.43 2.26
N ALA A 87 -13.91 -0.35 1.37
CA ALA A 87 -13.26 -1.61 1.70
C ALA A 87 -12.09 -1.45 2.70
N TYR A 88 -11.45 -0.28 2.70
CA TYR A 88 -10.28 0.07 3.52
C TYR A 88 -10.53 1.19 4.53
N ASP A 89 -11.71 1.83 4.52
CA ASP A 89 -12.08 2.81 5.54
C ASP A 89 -12.67 2.10 6.76
N PHE A 90 -11.81 1.75 7.71
CA PHE A 90 -12.22 1.03 8.92
C PHE A 90 -12.85 1.95 9.97
N ARG A 91 -12.68 3.27 9.85
CA ARG A 91 -13.35 4.29 10.71
C ARG A 91 -14.84 4.40 10.40
N MET A 92 -15.23 4.07 9.17
CA MET A 92 -16.63 4.03 8.73
C MET A 92 -17.31 2.68 8.98
N ARG A 93 -16.61 1.66 9.48
CA ARG A 93 -17.26 0.43 9.95
C ARG A 93 -17.85 0.69 11.33
N PRO A 94 -19.19 0.69 11.51
CA PRO A 94 -19.74 0.70 12.85
C PRO A 94 -19.16 -0.51 13.57
N GLU A 95 -18.76 -0.31 14.83
CA GLU A 95 -18.41 -1.39 15.74
C GLU A 95 -19.54 -2.43 15.64
N ALA A 96 -19.27 -3.55 14.99
CA ALA A 96 -20.20 -4.66 14.98
C ALA A 96 -20.18 -5.22 16.40
N ASN A 97 -20.97 -4.60 17.27
CA ASN A 97 -21.34 -5.18 18.56
C ASN A 97 -21.94 -6.55 18.27
N GLY A 98 -21.20 -7.60 18.66
CA GLY A 98 -21.63 -8.98 18.74
C GLY A 98 -21.08 -9.57 20.02
#